data_AF-A0A0Q8F3K5-F1
#
_entry.id   AF-A0A0Q8F3K5-F1
#
_cell.length_a   1.000
_cell.length_b   1.000
_cell.length_c   1.000
_cell.angle_alpha   90.00
_cell.angle_beta   90.00
_cell.angle_gamma   90.00
#
_symmetry.space_group_name_H-M   'P 1'
#
loop_
_entity.id
_entity.type
_entity.pdbx_description
1 polymer ?
#
loop_
_entity_poly.entity_id
_entity_poly.type
_entity_poly.pdbx_seq_one_letter_code
_entity_poly.pdbx_strand_id
1 'polypeptide(L)'
;MPSPDESKLLFEIGDEIERAILGYNALFLARSTWNGFRELAYRVYDPDAADKILQELLAKEQRRFWEFHMKHDPSWEHAGFYFQLFPLASGNDA
;
A
#
# COMPACT_ATOMS: atom_id res chain seq x y z
N MET A 1 -6.71 -16.61 7.58
CA MET A 1 -7.34 -15.73 6.58
C MET A 1 -8.47 -14.96 7.24
N PRO A 2 -8.77 -13.72 6.80
CA PRO A 2 -10.00 -13.01 7.18
C PRO A 2 -11.27 -13.76 6.76
N SER A 3 -12.42 -13.42 7.36
CA SER A 3 -13.75 -13.87 6.92
C SER A 3 -14.15 -13.19 5.59
N PRO A 4 -15.26 -13.59 4.93
CA PRO A 4 -15.74 -12.91 3.73
C PRO A 4 -16.05 -11.42 3.96
N ASP A 5 -16.75 -11.09 5.06
CA ASP A 5 -17.14 -9.71 5.38
C ASP A 5 -15.94 -8.85 5.78
N GLU A 6 -15.01 -9.41 6.56
CA GLU A 6 -13.72 -8.80 6.87
C GLU A 6 -12.90 -8.56 5.60
N SER A 7 -12.87 -9.55 4.68
CA SER A 7 -12.17 -9.40 3.40
C SER A 7 -12.75 -8.26 2.57
N LYS A 8 -14.09 -8.12 2.53
CA LYS A 8 -14.81 -7.06 1.83
C LYS A 8 -14.48 -5.69 2.42
N LEU A 9 -14.55 -5.53 3.74
CA LEU A 9 -14.17 -4.28 4.43
C LEU A 9 -12.69 -3.91 4.15
N LEU A 10 -11.79 -4.88 4.23
CA LEU A 10 -10.37 -4.71 3.94
C LEU A 10 -10.07 -4.49 2.44
N PHE A 11 -11.03 -4.70 1.53
CA PHE A 11 -10.93 -4.25 0.14
C PHE A 11 -11.44 -2.82 0.01
N GLU A 12 -12.62 -2.50 0.56
CA GLU A 12 -13.18 -1.13 0.53
C GLU A 12 -12.21 -0.07 1.07
N ILE A 13 -11.62 -0.31 2.25
CA ILE A 13 -10.62 0.58 2.86
C ILE A 13 -9.34 0.63 2.01
N GLY A 14 -8.90 -0.51 1.45
CA GLY A 14 -7.71 -0.57 0.60
C GLY A 14 -7.87 0.23 -0.70
N ASP A 15 -9.03 0.11 -1.34
CA ASP A 15 -9.38 0.88 -2.54
C ASP A 15 -9.51 2.39 -2.24
N GLU A 16 -9.88 2.78 -1.01
CA GLU A 16 -9.91 4.19 -0.58
C GLU A 16 -8.52 4.76 -0.33
N ILE A 17 -7.63 4.00 0.33
CA ILE A 17 -6.20 4.31 0.45
C ILE A 17 -5.58 4.47 -0.94
N GLU A 18 -5.82 3.52 -1.84
CA GLU A 18 -5.29 3.54 -3.20
C GLU A 18 -5.80 4.74 -4.01
N ARG A 19 -7.12 5.02 -3.98
CA ARG A 19 -7.69 6.22 -4.62
C ARG A 19 -7.13 7.52 -4.06
N ALA A 20 -6.79 7.58 -2.77
CA ALA A 20 -6.20 8.77 -2.15
C ALA A 20 -4.77 9.04 -2.64
N ILE A 21 -3.95 8.01 -2.88
CA ILE A 21 -2.52 8.17 -3.23
C ILE A 21 -2.21 8.06 -4.73
N LEU A 22 -3.05 7.40 -5.54
CA LEU A 22 -2.84 7.28 -7.00
C LEU A 22 -2.74 8.65 -7.70
N GLY A 23 -3.42 9.67 -7.18
CA GLY A 23 -3.33 11.05 -7.68
C GLY A 23 -1.98 11.73 -7.50
N TYR A 24 -1.06 11.13 -6.74
CA TYR A 24 0.25 11.68 -6.36
C TYR A 24 1.42 10.80 -6.84
N ASN A 25 1.25 10.18 -8.01
CA ASN A 25 2.26 9.29 -8.64
C ASN A 25 2.72 8.15 -7.72
N ALA A 26 1.77 7.49 -7.04
CA ALA A 26 2.02 6.25 -6.31
C ALA A 26 1.91 5.03 -7.23
N LEU A 27 2.89 4.12 -7.15
CA LEU A 27 2.92 2.83 -7.83
C LEU A 27 2.65 1.71 -6.83
N PHE A 28 1.61 0.91 -7.06
CA PHE A 28 1.34 -0.30 -6.28
C PHE A 28 2.45 -1.36 -6.50
N LEU A 29 2.96 -1.93 -5.41
CA LEU A 29 4.01 -2.96 -5.42
C LEU A 29 3.47 -4.32 -4.97
N ALA A 30 2.74 -4.36 -3.86
CA ALA A 30 2.25 -5.60 -3.27
C ALA A 30 1.06 -5.39 -2.31
N ARG A 31 0.28 -6.46 -2.14
CA ARG A 31 -0.70 -6.60 -1.06
C ARG A 31 -0.48 -7.93 -0.35
N SER A 32 -0.18 -7.89 0.94
CA SER A 32 -0.07 -9.07 1.80
C SER A 32 -1.28 -9.19 2.72
N THR A 33 -1.56 -10.39 3.24
CA THR A 33 -2.58 -10.61 4.27
C THR A 33 -2.15 -11.80 5.12
N TRP A 34 -1.62 -11.52 6.31
CA TRP A 34 -0.95 -12.49 7.18
C TRP A 34 -1.26 -12.19 8.66
N ASN A 35 -1.36 -13.23 9.49
CA ASN A 35 -1.59 -13.13 10.95
C ASN A 35 -2.71 -12.15 11.41
N GLY A 36 -3.76 -11.95 10.60
CA GLY A 36 -4.87 -11.03 10.91
C GLY A 36 -4.69 -9.59 10.40
N PHE A 37 -3.52 -9.25 9.87
CA PHE A 37 -3.23 -7.96 9.24
C PHE A 37 -3.41 -8.04 7.72
N ARG A 38 -3.72 -6.89 7.10
CA ARG A 38 -3.53 -6.64 5.66
C ARG A 38 -2.53 -5.51 5.51
N GLU A 39 -1.61 -5.68 4.57
CA GLU A 39 -0.53 -4.75 4.27
C GLU A 39 -0.64 -4.37 2.80
N LEU A 40 -0.44 -3.10 2.49
CA LEU A 40 -0.45 -2.53 1.15
C LEU A 40 0.87 -1.76 0.96
N ALA A 41 1.65 -2.15 -0.04
CA ALA A 41 2.95 -1.56 -0.32
C ALA A 41 2.90 -0.77 -1.64
N TYR A 42 3.30 0.50 -1.56
CA TYR A 42 3.37 1.41 -2.70
C TYR A 42 4.74 2.09 -2.72
N ARG A 43 5.28 2.37 -3.92
CA ARG A 43 6.33 3.40 -4.06
C ARG A 43 5.66 4.72 -4.37
N VAL A 44 5.94 5.73 -3.54
CA VAL A 44 5.44 7.09 -3.71
C VAL A 44 6.53 7.97 -4.34
N TYR A 45 6.15 8.83 -5.30
CA TYR A 45 7.05 9.82 -5.88
C TYR A 45 7.04 11.16 -5.12
N ASP A 46 5.86 11.64 -4.70
CA ASP A 46 5.68 12.84 -3.87
C ASP A 46 5.29 12.43 -2.43
N PRO A 47 6.27 12.28 -1.51
CA PRO A 47 6.00 11.81 -0.16
C PRO A 47 5.28 12.86 0.70
N ASP A 48 5.45 14.15 0.43
CA ASP A 48 4.83 15.21 1.23
C ASP A 48 3.33 15.33 0.92
N ALA A 49 2.95 15.21 -0.36
CA ALA A 49 1.55 15.13 -0.75
C ALA A 49 0.88 13.83 -0.28
N ALA A 50 1.60 12.71 -0.33
CA ALA A 50 1.11 11.41 0.13
C ALA A 50 0.92 11.34 1.66
N ASP A 51 1.86 11.86 2.47
CA ASP A 51 1.67 11.93 3.93
C ASP A 51 0.41 12.74 4.23
N LYS A 52 0.30 13.95 3.69
CA LYS A 52 -0.85 14.82 3.93
C LYS A 52 -2.18 14.13 3.64
N ILE A 53 -2.34 13.49 2.47
CA ILE A 53 -3.61 12.85 2.11
C ILE A 53 -3.87 11.59 2.95
N LEU A 54 -2.84 10.85 3.36
CA LEU A 54 -2.96 9.69 4.23
C LEU A 54 -3.28 10.07 5.68
N GLN A 55 -2.69 11.14 6.23
CA GLN A 55 -3.10 11.71 7.53
C GLN A 55 -4.57 12.18 7.49
N GLU A 56 -4.95 12.86 6.40
CA GLU A 56 -6.33 13.28 6.17
C GLU A 56 -7.31 12.10 6.05
N LEU A 57 -6.91 10.98 5.44
CA LEU A 57 -7.72 9.77 5.34
C LEU A 57 -7.79 9.03 6.68
N LEU A 58 -6.68 8.90 7.40
CA LEU A 58 -6.58 8.25 8.71
C LEU A 58 -7.46 8.93 9.78
N ALA A 59 -7.65 10.25 9.68
CA ALA A 59 -8.61 10.96 10.51
C ALA A 59 -10.08 10.65 10.17
N LYS A 60 -10.39 10.37 8.89
CA LYS A 60 -11.77 10.20 8.38
C LYS A 60 -12.24 8.73 8.41
N GLU A 61 -11.34 7.79 8.10
CA GLU A 61 -11.64 6.36 7.96
C GLU A 61 -11.48 5.63 9.30
N GLN A 62 -12.62 5.34 9.94
CA GLN A 62 -12.70 4.80 11.30
C GLN A 62 -13.38 3.42 11.38
N ARG A 63 -13.70 2.75 10.26
CA ARG A 63 -14.32 1.41 10.25
C ARG A 63 -13.34 0.32 10.70
N ARG A 64 -12.03 0.58 10.60
CA ARG A 64 -10.95 -0.30 11.06
C ARG A 64 -9.76 0.52 11.55
N PHE A 65 -9.04 0.00 12.56
CA PHE A 65 -7.70 0.52 12.85
C PHE A 65 -6.74 0.17 11.71
N TRP A 66 -5.98 1.16 11.25
CA TRP A 66 -4.86 1.02 10.34
C TRP A 66 -3.82 2.11 10.65
N GLU A 67 -2.62 1.95 10.12
CA GLU A 67 -1.53 2.92 10.21
C GLU A 67 -0.70 2.88 8.92
N PHE A 68 0.16 3.88 8.71
CA PHE A 68 1.07 3.90 7.57
C PHE A 68 2.44 4.43 7.95
N HIS A 69 3.47 3.97 7.24
CA HIS A 69 4.84 4.41 7.39
C HIS A 69 5.49 4.52 6.02
N MET A 70 6.18 5.64 5.76
CA MET A 70 7.00 5.80 4.56
C MET A 70 8.49 5.75 4.93
N LYS A 71 9.30 5.20 4.03
CA LYS A 71 10.76 5.13 4.15
C LYS A 71 11.38 5.67 2.87
N HIS A 72 12.47 6.41 2.99
CA HIS A 72 13.22 6.88 1.84
C HIS A 72 14.03 5.72 1.24
N ASP A 73 13.56 5.19 0.11
CA ASP A 73 14.10 3.98 -0.54
C ASP A 73 14.49 4.23 -2.01
N PRO A 74 15.42 5.17 -2.31
CA PRO A 74 15.75 5.57 -3.68
C PRO A 74 16.35 4.42 -4.50
N SER A 75 17.05 3.50 -3.86
CA SER A 75 17.70 2.31 -4.44
C SER A 75 16.80 1.07 -4.53
N TRP A 76 15.55 1.13 -4.04
CA TRP A 76 14.61 -0.01 -3.93
C TRP A 76 15.06 -1.14 -2.99
N GLU A 77 16.01 -0.90 -2.08
CA GLU A 77 16.54 -1.91 -1.15
C GLU A 77 15.45 -2.49 -0.23
N HIS A 78 14.52 -1.65 0.25
CA HIS A 78 13.41 -2.09 1.10
C HIS A 78 12.32 -2.81 0.29
N ALA A 79 12.12 -2.43 -0.97
CA ALA A 79 11.18 -3.10 -1.87
C ALA A 79 11.67 -4.47 -2.37
N GLY A 80 12.97 -4.77 -2.28
CA GLY A 80 13.60 -5.95 -2.87
C GLY A 80 12.98 -7.31 -2.50
N PHE A 81 12.40 -7.45 -1.31
CA PHE A 81 11.69 -8.67 -0.92
C PHE A 81 10.43 -8.92 -1.77
N TYR A 82 9.66 -7.88 -2.11
CA TYR A 82 8.46 -8.04 -2.94
C TYR A 82 8.83 -8.49 -4.36
N PHE A 83 9.96 -8.02 -4.91
CA PHE A 83 10.44 -8.46 -6.23
C PHE A 83 10.90 -9.93 -6.22
N GLN A 84 11.47 -10.42 -5.11
CA GLN A 84 11.82 -11.84 -4.96
C GLN A 84 10.59 -12.78 -4.95
N LEU A 85 9.38 -12.26 -4.67
CA LEU A 85 8.13 -13.03 -4.81
C LEU A 85 7.70 -13.22 -6.27
N PHE A 86 8.27 -12.45 -7.20
CA PHE A 86 8.02 -12.53 -8.64
C PHE A 86 9.30 -12.82 -9.44
N PRO A 87 10.01 -13.95 -9.21
CA PRO A 87 11.30 -14.26 -9.85
C PRO A 87 11.21 -14.53 -11.36
N LEU A 88 10.01 -14.46 -11.94
CA LEU A 88 9.72 -14.57 -13.38
C LEU A 88 9.22 -13.24 -13.98
N ALA A 89 9.30 -12.12 -13.25
CA ALA A 89 8.95 -10.79 -13.73
C ALA A 89 10.01 -10.22 -14.70
N SER A 90 10.18 -10.86 -15.86
CA SER A 90 10.97 -10.34 -16.98
C SER A 90 10.18 -9.26 -17.74
N GLY A 91 9.98 -8.10 -17.11
CA GLY A 91 9.50 -6.89 -17.78
C GLY A 91 10.61 -6.29 -18.65
N ASN A 92 10.26 -5.80 -19.84
CA ASN A 92 11.22 -5.21 -20.78
C ASN A 92 11.34 -3.68 -20.63
N ASP A 93 10.68 -3.14 -19.59
CA ASP A 93 10.46 -1.71 -19.32
C ASP A 93 11.12 -1.30 -17.98
N ALA A 94 12.42 -1.58 -17.84
CA ALA A 94 13.24 -1.30 -16.66
C ALA A 94 14.57 -0.63 -17.03
#